data_AF-A0A4Z2GGQ6-F1
#
_entry.id   AF-A0A4Z2GGQ6-F1
#
_cell.length_a   1.000
_cell.length_b   1.000
_cell.length_c   1.000
_cell.angle_alpha   90.00
_cell.angle_beta   90.00
_cell.angle_gamma   90.00
#
_symmetry.space_group_name_H-M   'P 1'
#
loop_
_entity.id
_entity.type
_entity.pdbx_description
1 polymer ?
#
loop_
_entity_poly.entity_id
_entity_poly.type
_entity_poly.pdbx_seq_one_letter_code
_entity_poly.pdbx_strand_id
1 'polypeptide(L)'
;MNAVRSNPGVLLLQPDACQTDFDAVSVIRGELFFFKSGYVWRIRDGRLEAGYPALASHENYWVFDAEMQIKGPESIRSLGLSMSGIQAALRWGHDANFNTYFFKSGSYWRFSPRGRRVESAYPRSMQDWSGIPEDVDATFRDAYGTVGNTKTLIYVDR
;
A
#
# COMPACT_ATOMS: atom_id res chain seq x y z
N MET A 1 48.89 -16.52 -2.03
CA MET A 1 47.58 -16.52 -1.35
C MET A 1 46.64 -15.71 -2.22
N ASN A 2 45.75 -16.38 -2.95
CA ASN A 2 44.83 -15.72 -3.89
C ASN A 2 43.68 -15.09 -3.11
N ALA A 3 43.57 -13.76 -3.17
CA ALA A 3 42.40 -13.05 -2.69
C ALA A 3 41.20 -13.41 -3.57
N VAL A 4 40.16 -13.96 -2.96
CA VAL A 4 38.87 -14.23 -3.60
C VAL A 4 38.31 -12.90 -4.12
N ARG A 5 38.15 -12.77 -5.43
CA ARG A 5 37.40 -11.67 -6.05
C ARG A 5 35.94 -11.81 -5.61
N SER A 6 35.50 -10.94 -4.70
CA SER A 6 34.08 -10.73 -4.48
C SER A 6 33.47 -10.09 -5.73
N ASN A 7 32.45 -10.73 -6.27
CA ASN A 7 31.73 -10.33 -7.47
C ASN A 7 30.90 -9.06 -7.15
N PRO A 8 31.08 -7.91 -7.84
CA PRO A 8 30.31 -6.70 -7.59
C PRO A 8 28.99 -6.74 -8.35
N GLY A 9 28.12 -7.69 -7.97
CA GLY A 9 26.80 -7.84 -8.54
C GLY A 9 25.75 -7.85 -7.43
N VAL A 10 24.94 -6.80 -7.41
CA VAL A 10 23.70 -6.63 -6.61
C VAL A 10 23.91 -6.13 -5.17
N LEU A 11 24.40 -4.90 -5.03
CA LEU A 11 23.94 -4.03 -3.94
C LEU A 11 22.66 -3.37 -4.46
N LEU A 12 21.49 -3.69 -3.89
CA LEU A 12 20.25 -2.96 -4.17
C LEU A 12 20.47 -1.51 -3.76
N LEU A 13 20.71 -0.64 -4.74
CA LEU A 13 20.88 0.79 -4.50
C LEU A 13 19.53 1.32 -4.02
N GLN A 14 19.48 1.75 -2.77
CA GLN A 14 18.33 2.42 -2.21
C GLN A 14 17.96 3.62 -3.11
N PRO A 15 16.68 3.82 -3.47
CA PRO A 15 16.27 4.96 -4.28
C PRO A 15 16.61 6.28 -3.58
N ASP A 16 17.09 7.26 -4.36
CA ASP A 16 17.27 8.62 -3.88
C ASP A 16 15.90 9.32 -3.88
N ALA A 17 15.49 9.86 -2.72
CA ALA A 17 14.18 10.48 -2.53
C ALA A 17 13.93 11.71 -3.43
N CYS A 18 14.99 12.39 -3.87
CA CYS A 18 14.93 13.59 -4.69
C CYS A 18 15.00 13.28 -6.20
N GLN A 19 15.42 12.06 -6.56
CA GLN A 19 15.59 11.63 -7.95
C GLN A 19 14.72 10.42 -8.32
N THR A 20 13.73 10.10 -7.49
CA THR A 20 12.78 9.00 -7.72
C THR A 20 11.37 9.53 -7.96
N ASP A 21 10.62 8.79 -8.76
CA ASP A 21 9.17 8.77 -8.73
C ASP A 21 8.68 7.91 -7.54
N PHE A 22 7.43 8.10 -7.12
CA PHE A 22 6.83 7.36 -6.00
C PHE A 22 5.62 6.57 -6.48
N ASP A 23 5.50 5.32 -6.04
CA ASP A 23 4.38 4.45 -6.39
C ASP A 23 3.11 4.85 -5.63
N ALA A 24 3.26 5.36 -4.39
CA ALA A 24 2.13 5.82 -3.59
C ALA A 24 2.53 6.90 -2.58
N VAL A 25 1.55 7.73 -2.20
CA VAL A 25 1.65 8.69 -1.10
C VAL A 25 0.45 8.52 -0.17
N SER A 26 0.67 8.55 1.14
CA SER A 26 -0.39 8.45 2.14
C SER A 26 -0.16 9.42 3.29
N VAL A 27 -1.25 9.86 3.93
CA VAL A 27 -1.20 10.64 5.17
C VAL A 27 -1.65 9.76 6.32
N ILE A 28 -0.77 9.54 7.30
CA ILE A 28 -1.06 8.76 8.50
C ILE A 28 -0.80 9.67 9.71
N ARG A 29 -1.88 9.98 10.44
CA ARG A 29 -1.85 10.89 11.62
C ARG A 29 -1.25 12.28 11.35
N GLY A 30 -1.45 12.81 10.15
CA GLY A 30 -0.95 14.14 9.74
C GLY A 30 0.48 14.15 9.24
N GLU A 31 1.13 12.99 9.16
CA GLU A 31 2.47 12.83 8.59
C GLU A 31 2.39 12.22 7.20
N LEU A 32 3.32 12.61 6.33
CA LEU A 32 3.35 12.16 4.95
C LEU A 32 4.24 10.92 4.82
N PHE A 33 3.73 9.92 4.13
CA PHE A 33 4.44 8.69 3.79
C PHE A 33 4.51 8.55 2.28
N PHE A 34 5.71 8.30 1.76
CA PHE A 34 5.95 8.03 0.34
C PHE A 34 6.45 6.60 0.19
N PHE A 35 6.02 5.91 -0.86
CA PHE A 35 6.34 4.49 -1.08
C PHE A 35 6.93 4.31 -2.47
N LYS A 36 8.01 3.54 -2.59
CA LYS A 36 8.63 3.15 -3.86
C LYS A 36 9.21 1.75 -3.74
N SER A 37 8.73 0.84 -4.58
CA SER A 37 9.14 -0.57 -4.58
C SER A 37 9.03 -1.15 -3.16
N GLY A 38 10.14 -1.60 -2.59
CA GLY A 38 10.22 -2.10 -1.21
C GLY A 38 10.71 -1.06 -0.21
N TYR A 39 10.51 0.23 -0.45
CA TYR A 39 10.95 1.32 0.42
C TYR A 39 9.81 2.26 0.78
N VAL A 40 9.82 2.76 2.01
CA VAL A 40 8.93 3.82 2.49
C VAL A 40 9.77 4.96 3.03
N TRP A 41 9.33 6.21 2.85
CA TRP A 41 9.87 7.42 3.47
C TRP A 41 8.80 8.04 4.36
N ARG A 42 9.21 8.64 5.49
CA ARG A 42 8.33 9.36 6.41
C ARG A 42 8.78 10.82 6.54
N ILE A 43 7.87 11.74 6.26
CA ILE A 43 8.08 13.18 6.40
C ILE A 43 7.22 13.71 7.54
N ARG A 44 7.89 14.32 8.52
CA ARG A 44 7.29 14.94 9.71
C ARG A 44 7.73 16.40 9.79
N ASP A 45 6.80 17.32 9.98
CA ASP A 45 7.07 18.77 10.04
C ASP A 45 7.90 19.29 8.84
N GLY A 46 7.61 18.76 7.65
CA GLY A 46 8.30 19.11 6.41
C GLY A 46 9.72 18.56 6.27
N ARG A 47 10.15 17.65 7.15
CA ARG A 47 11.51 17.06 7.14
C ARG A 47 11.45 15.54 7.02
N LEU A 48 12.38 14.97 6.24
CA LEU A 48 12.59 13.52 6.18
C LEU A 48 13.10 13.03 7.54
N GLU A 49 12.43 12.03 8.10
CA GLU A 49 12.80 11.46 9.39
C GLU A 49 14.05 10.57 9.29
N ALA A 50 14.87 10.57 10.34
CA ALA A 50 16.07 9.73 10.41
C ALA A 50 15.70 8.24 10.41
N GLY A 51 16.52 7.41 9.75
CA GLY A 51 16.28 5.97 9.62
C GLY A 51 15.38 5.59 8.43
N TYR A 52 14.95 6.57 7.63
CA TYR A 52 14.26 6.35 6.37
C TYR A 52 15.18 6.55 5.15
N PRO A 53 14.92 5.85 4.04
CA PRO A 53 13.82 4.92 3.85
C PRO A 53 13.96 3.60 4.59
N ALA A 54 12.82 3.09 5.05
CA ALA A 54 12.71 1.77 5.65
C ALA A 54 12.19 0.76 4.62
N LEU A 55 12.43 -0.53 4.83
CA LEU A 55 11.93 -1.57 3.94
C LEU A 55 10.41 -1.74 4.09
N ALA A 56 9.70 -1.65 2.96
CA ALA A 56 8.31 -2.08 2.80
C ALA A 56 8.26 -3.49 2.21
N SER A 57 7.25 -4.29 2.57
CA SER A 57 7.09 -5.66 2.06
C SER A 57 5.93 -5.76 1.08
N HIS A 58 6.18 -6.46 -0.04
CA HIS A 58 5.13 -6.87 -0.98
C HIS A 58 4.41 -8.16 -0.56
N GLU A 59 4.94 -8.88 0.43
CA GLU A 59 4.44 -10.20 0.84
C GLU A 59 3.86 -10.23 2.25
N ASN A 60 4.21 -9.24 3.06
CA ASN A 60 3.80 -9.13 4.45
C ASN A 60 3.06 -7.83 4.70
N TYR A 61 2.14 -7.87 5.67
CA TYR A 61 1.48 -6.70 6.21
C TYR A 61 1.73 -6.60 7.71
N TRP A 62 1.52 -5.39 8.22
CA TRP A 62 1.57 -5.06 9.63
C TRP A 62 0.28 -4.35 10.01
N VAL A 63 -0.12 -4.48 11.27
CA VAL A 63 -1.25 -3.75 11.84
C VAL A 63 -0.70 -2.87 12.94
N PHE A 64 -0.99 -1.58 12.86
CA PHE A 64 -0.59 -0.59 13.84
C PHE A 64 -1.83 0.05 14.47
N ASP A 65 -1.76 0.32 15.77
CA ASP A 65 -2.59 1.30 16.45
C ASP A 65 -1.72 2.52 16.72
N ALA A 66 -1.95 3.57 15.94
CA ALA A 66 -1.07 4.72 15.87
C ALA A 66 0.39 4.31 15.58
N GLU A 67 1.30 4.50 16.53
CA GLU A 67 2.73 4.12 16.41
C GLU A 67 3.00 2.72 16.96
N MET A 68 2.05 2.11 17.65
CA MET A 68 2.22 0.79 18.26
C MET A 68 1.92 -0.30 17.24
N GLN A 69 2.92 -1.13 16.94
CA GLN A 69 2.71 -2.33 16.15
C GLN A 69 1.87 -3.33 16.97
N ILE A 70 0.63 -3.57 16.53
CA ILE A 70 -0.24 -4.60 17.10
C ILE A 70 0.11 -5.97 16.53
N LYS A 71 0.45 -6.03 15.23
CA LYS A 71 0.67 -7.29 14.50
C LYS A 71 1.70 -7.14 13.39
N GLY A 72 2.46 -8.20 13.12
CA GLY A 72 3.32 -8.31 11.93
C GLY A 72 4.79 -8.66 12.24
N PRO A 73 5.62 -8.91 11.21
CA PRO A 73 5.21 -9.10 9.81
C PRO A 73 4.34 -10.36 9.67
N GLU A 74 3.20 -10.23 8.99
CA GLU A 74 2.28 -11.33 8.73
C GLU A 74 2.12 -11.52 7.23
N SER A 75 2.13 -12.75 6.74
CA SER A 75 1.94 -12.98 5.31
C SER A 75 0.55 -12.53 4.87
N ILE A 76 0.47 -11.78 3.77
CA ILE A 76 -0.80 -11.40 3.14
C ILE A 76 -1.65 -12.62 2.76
N ARG A 77 -1.04 -13.79 2.58
CA ARG A 77 -1.76 -15.05 2.33
C ARG A 77 -2.67 -15.43 3.49
N SER A 78 -2.34 -14.99 4.71
CA SER A 78 -3.21 -15.16 5.89
C SER A 78 -4.54 -14.42 5.75
N LEU A 79 -4.57 -13.34 4.96
CA LEU A 79 -5.79 -12.61 4.59
C LEU A 79 -6.61 -13.35 3.52
N GLY A 80 -6.13 -14.47 2.99
CA GLY A 80 -6.76 -15.23 1.90
C GLY A 80 -6.42 -14.73 0.50
N LEU A 81 -5.48 -13.78 0.38
CA LEU A 81 -5.00 -13.31 -0.91
C LEU A 81 -4.15 -14.39 -1.59
N SER A 82 -4.44 -14.65 -2.86
CA SER A 82 -3.75 -15.64 -3.70
C SER A 82 -2.44 -15.12 -4.30
N MET A 83 -2.15 -13.83 -4.19
CA MET A 83 -0.97 -13.20 -4.80
C MET A 83 -0.35 -12.10 -3.92
N SER A 84 0.92 -11.79 -4.18
CA SER A 84 1.70 -10.72 -3.54
C SER A 84 1.74 -9.43 -4.34
N GLY A 85 2.25 -8.36 -3.74
CA GLY A 85 2.41 -7.05 -4.39
C GLY A 85 1.08 -6.39 -4.75
N ILE A 86 0.16 -6.31 -3.79
CA ILE A 86 -1.06 -5.50 -3.92
C ILE A 86 -0.66 -4.05 -4.23
N GLN A 87 -1.25 -3.47 -5.27
CA GLN A 87 -0.92 -2.10 -5.72
C GLN A 87 -1.63 -1.06 -4.86
N ALA A 88 -2.93 -1.21 -4.64
CA ALA A 88 -3.71 -0.27 -3.87
C ALA A 88 -4.70 -0.95 -2.91
N ALA A 89 -5.08 -0.24 -1.84
CA ALA A 89 -6.09 -0.70 -0.90
C ALA A 89 -7.08 0.44 -0.58
N LEU A 90 -8.36 0.24 -0.91
CA LEU A 90 -9.43 1.22 -0.65
C LEU A 90 -10.30 0.79 0.51
N ARG A 91 -10.35 1.63 1.55
CA ARG A 91 -11.37 1.52 2.60
C ARG A 91 -12.72 2.03 2.07
N TRP A 92 -13.74 1.19 2.13
CA TRP A 92 -15.08 1.48 1.62
C TRP A 92 -16.17 1.19 2.65
N GLY A 93 -16.79 2.26 3.13
CA GLY A 93 -17.82 2.23 4.16
C GLY A 93 -17.66 3.41 5.13
N HIS A 94 -18.71 3.67 5.91
CA HIS A 94 -18.74 4.78 6.88
C HIS A 94 -18.67 4.31 8.33
N ASP A 95 -18.99 3.04 8.59
CA ASP A 95 -18.99 2.45 9.93
C ASP A 95 -17.79 1.51 10.15
N ALA A 96 -17.75 0.84 11.30
CA ALA A 96 -16.73 -0.13 11.66
C ALA A 96 -16.79 -1.45 10.85
N ASN A 97 -17.86 -1.69 10.09
CA ASN A 97 -18.01 -2.84 9.19
C ASN A 97 -17.60 -2.51 7.75
N PHE A 98 -16.84 -1.44 7.53
CA PHE A 98 -16.29 -1.09 6.23
C PHE A 98 -15.57 -2.28 5.58
N ASN A 99 -15.74 -2.44 4.28
CA ASN A 99 -14.94 -3.39 3.52
C ASN A 99 -13.65 -2.71 3.06
N THR A 100 -12.60 -3.50 2.88
CA THR A 100 -11.37 -3.05 2.22
C THR A 100 -11.28 -3.73 0.86
N TYR A 101 -11.02 -2.96 -0.19
CA TYR A 101 -10.81 -3.49 -1.53
C TYR A 101 -9.32 -3.45 -1.85
N PHE A 102 -8.73 -4.61 -2.13
CA PHE A 102 -7.35 -4.72 -2.59
C PHE A 102 -7.34 -4.77 -4.11
N PHE A 103 -6.46 -4.00 -4.75
CA PHE A 103 -6.36 -3.90 -6.20
C PHE A 103 -5.01 -4.38 -6.71
N LYS A 104 -5.05 -5.11 -7.83
CA LYS A 104 -3.85 -5.51 -8.55
C LYS A 104 -4.16 -5.85 -10.01
N SER A 105 -3.45 -5.24 -10.96
CA SER A 105 -3.37 -5.63 -12.37
C SER A 105 -4.73 -5.91 -13.02
N GLY A 106 -5.66 -4.94 -12.97
CA GLY A 106 -7.01 -5.11 -13.53
C GLY A 106 -7.97 -5.97 -12.70
N SER A 107 -7.55 -6.36 -11.49
CA SER A 107 -8.30 -7.24 -10.60
C SER A 107 -8.46 -6.65 -9.19
N TYR A 108 -9.51 -7.07 -8.48
CA TYR A 108 -9.72 -6.69 -7.09
C TYR A 108 -10.24 -7.82 -6.19
N TRP A 109 -9.97 -7.70 -4.90
CA TRP A 109 -10.50 -8.57 -3.83
C TRP A 109 -11.23 -7.73 -2.80
N ARG A 110 -12.37 -8.23 -2.32
CA ARG A 110 -13.11 -7.64 -1.22
C ARG A 110 -12.74 -8.34 0.09
N PHE A 111 -12.15 -7.59 1.01
CA PHE A 111 -11.84 -8.00 2.38
C PHE A 111 -12.96 -7.57 3.32
N SER A 112 -13.47 -8.53 4.07
CA SER A 112 -14.47 -8.29 5.11
C SER A 112 -13.80 -8.25 6.49
N PRO A 113 -14.00 -7.19 7.28
CA PRO A 113 -13.43 -7.11 8.63
C PRO A 113 -14.05 -8.15 9.57
N ARG A 114 -15.29 -8.60 9.31
CA ARG A 114 -15.97 -9.64 10.11
C ARG A 114 -15.29 -11.00 9.95
N GLY A 115 -14.98 -11.37 8.71
CA GLY A 115 -14.26 -12.61 8.40
C GLY A 115 -12.74 -12.51 8.62
N ARG A 116 -12.21 -11.28 8.73
CA ARG A 116 -10.78 -10.95 8.76
C ARG A 116 -10.00 -11.55 7.59
N ARG A 117 -10.66 -11.73 6.45
CA ARG A 117 -10.14 -12.36 5.23
C ARG A 117 -10.87 -11.79 4.00
N VAL A 118 -10.30 -12.01 2.83
CA VAL A 118 -11.00 -11.81 1.55
C VAL A 118 -12.14 -12.80 1.42
N GLU A 119 -13.24 -12.34 0.85
CA GLU A 119 -14.46 -13.15 0.71
C GLU A 119 -14.34 -14.21 -0.40
N SER A 120 -13.41 -14.02 -1.34
CA SER A 120 -13.16 -14.93 -2.46
C SER A 120 -11.65 -15.08 -2.68
N ALA A 121 -11.20 -16.31 -2.92
CA ALA A 121 -9.82 -16.60 -3.31
C ALA A 121 -9.50 -16.12 -4.74
N TYR A 122 -10.51 -16.05 -5.59
CA TYR A 122 -10.41 -15.54 -6.96
C TYR A 122 -10.75 -14.06 -7.02
N PRO A 123 -9.96 -13.24 -7.74
CA PRO A 123 -10.27 -11.85 -7.94
C PRO A 123 -11.54 -11.63 -8.75
N ARG A 124 -12.12 -10.45 -8.58
CA ARG A 124 -13.11 -9.87 -9.49
C ARG A 124 -12.44 -8.89 -10.44
N SER A 125 -13.08 -8.63 -11.59
CA SER A 125 -12.54 -7.74 -12.61
C SER A 125 -12.74 -6.27 -12.23
N MET A 126 -11.73 -5.43 -12.47
CA MET A 126 -11.84 -3.97 -12.32
C MET A 126 -12.93 -3.33 -13.21
N GLN A 127 -13.45 -4.05 -14.21
CA GLN A 127 -14.58 -3.58 -15.02
C GLN A 127 -15.86 -3.35 -14.21
N ASP A 128 -15.98 -3.96 -13.03
CA ASP A 128 -17.07 -3.67 -12.08
C ASP A 128 -17.02 -2.21 -11.59
N TRP A 129 -15.85 -1.57 -11.60
CA TRP A 129 -15.62 -0.18 -11.19
C TRP A 129 -15.73 0.76 -12.39
N SER A 130 -16.97 1.02 -12.82
CA SER A 130 -17.25 1.85 -14.00
C SER A 130 -16.58 3.24 -13.92
N GLY A 131 -15.86 3.61 -14.98
CA GLY A 131 -15.17 4.90 -15.10
C GLY A 131 -13.79 4.95 -14.44
N ILE A 132 -13.33 3.86 -13.82
CA ILE A 132 -11.99 3.75 -13.24
C ILE A 132 -11.09 2.94 -14.18
N PRO A 133 -9.83 3.36 -14.42
CA PRO A 133 -8.85 2.57 -15.16
C PRO A 133 -8.61 1.19 -14.53
N GLU A 134 -8.25 0.19 -15.35
CA GLU A 134 -7.96 -1.16 -14.84
C GLU A 134 -6.71 -1.22 -13.96
N ASP A 135 -5.74 -0.34 -14.23
CA ASP A 135 -4.51 -0.23 -13.44
C ASP A 135 -4.56 1.03 -12.59
N VAL A 136 -4.40 0.85 -11.28
CA VAL A 136 -4.49 1.92 -10.28
C VAL A 136 -3.31 1.81 -9.32
N ASP A 137 -2.64 2.93 -9.08
CA ASP A 137 -1.43 2.95 -8.25
C ASP A 137 -1.75 3.26 -6.79
N ALA A 138 -2.72 4.15 -6.56
CA ALA A 138 -3.22 4.41 -5.23
C ALA A 138 -4.72 4.73 -5.20
N THR A 139 -5.36 4.37 -4.10
CA THR A 139 -6.79 4.64 -3.88
C THR A 139 -6.97 5.18 -2.47
N PHE A 140 -7.75 6.24 -2.34
CA PHE A 140 -8.14 6.75 -1.04
C PHE A 140 -9.54 7.35 -1.09
N ARG A 141 -10.22 7.32 0.05
CA ARG A 141 -11.53 7.93 0.21
C ARG A 141 -11.37 9.15 1.11
N ASP A 142 -11.75 10.32 0.62
CA ASP A 142 -11.87 11.49 1.47
C ASP A 142 -13.16 11.42 2.29
N ALA A 143 -13.00 11.30 3.60
CA ALA A 143 -14.10 11.28 4.56
C ALA A 143 -14.58 12.69 4.97
N TYR A 144 -13.81 13.75 4.64
CA TYR A 144 -14.12 15.14 4.96
C TYR A 144 -14.77 15.92 3.81
N GLY A 145 -15.16 15.22 2.73
CA GLY A 145 -15.96 15.80 1.66
C GLY A 145 -17.17 16.57 2.22
N THR A 146 -17.40 17.78 1.70
CA THR A 146 -18.45 18.70 2.15
C THR A 146 -19.76 17.93 2.32
N VAL A 147 -20.42 18.10 3.46
CA VAL A 147 -21.65 17.39 3.89
C VAL A 147 -22.50 16.98 2.68
N GLY A 148 -22.52 15.68 2.37
CA GLY A 148 -23.27 15.09 1.26
C GLY A 148 -22.45 14.59 0.06
N ASN A 149 -21.14 14.85 -0.02
CA ASN A 149 -20.31 14.42 -1.17
C ASN A 149 -19.00 13.73 -0.73
N THR A 150 -19.07 12.45 -0.33
CA THR A 150 -17.86 11.63 -0.21
C THR A 150 -17.22 11.47 -1.58
N LYS A 151 -15.98 11.92 -1.74
CA LYS A 151 -15.21 11.74 -2.98
C LYS A 151 -14.20 10.62 -2.79
N THR A 152 -14.24 9.63 -3.67
CA THR A 152 -13.17 8.64 -3.79
C THR A 152 -12.17 9.18 -4.79
N LEU A 153 -10.93 9.32 -4.36
CA LEU A 153 -9.82 9.75 -5.20
C LEU A 153 -9.00 8.51 -5.55
N ILE A 154 -8.82 8.30 -6.84
CA ILE A 154 -7.99 7.22 -7.39
C ILE A 154 -6.86 7.93 -8.12
N TYR A 155 -5.65 7.69 -7.64
CA TYR A 155 -4.44 8.19 -8.25
C TYR A 155 -3.89 7.11 -9.18
N VAL A 156 -3.61 7.54 -10.40
CA VAL A 156 -2.99 6.71 -11.44
C VAL A 156 -1.80 7.51 -11.95
N ASP A 157 -0.61 6.98 -11.79
CA ASP A 157 0.63 7.49 -12.37
C ASP A 157 1.06 6.56 -13.51
N ARG A 158 1.73 7.09 -14.54
CA ARG A 158 2.27 6.27 -15.64
C ARG A 158 3.73 6.57 -15.89
#